data_AF-A0AAN7I369-F1
#
_entry.id   AF-A0AAN7I369-F1
#
_cell.length_a   1.000
_cell.length_b   1.000
_cell.length_c   1.000
_cell.angle_alpha   90.00
_cell.angle_beta   90.00
_cell.angle_gamma   90.00
#
_symmetry.space_group_name_H-M   'P 1'
#
loop_
_entity.id
_entity.type
_entity.pdbx_description
1 polymer ?
#
loop_
_entity_poly.entity_id
_entity_poly.type
_entity_poly.pdbx_seq_one_letter_code
_entity_poly.pdbx_strand_id
1 'polypeptide(L)'
;MPPIYILIYAHSDNYRARNHLFDQIISLLNSMPEMIPSHIIAGDMNCCFDSTSQRYNRQIGKPKSFIEFLNTHFSDCLNQPNLPHDYTFRHGSSLSTLDYMFAGRDAFFKMSDGDIIFLSQEWTDHALLTKTYTTGMTNCGKGVWRANPFLAKNPIYVNKLNTAISNCVETKLDPNLSAQEKWDLIKKKTKQVTQNFSRTHCSWRKAKIKKLQSERNNLLRRYRDDSVCLNILLSPVEKELSQLQQEIVDVQRLRAGQRWHEKSERSPGYIKQTLAEKASKRTISSLKHPNSGEQCWETSTKLDAAKVFYQDLYTEEEIDLNCVERMLQYIDKTIPAEDSQDIIEDIPYEDIIQGSQRTPNGSSPGLDDNAREARWNNSEEFVEYAGIMLDNAKACDRVLPQYISKVLVKFGFPKQFVQCICKLFFDNSIYVNVNGFLTDPIEQRRGIIQGDSISPMLFNLAIEPFLLSVTKSTTISGYSLQHVKPISKRTNSWVAPPPLKVLAYADDVLTFVKSRTELLDL
;
A
#
# COMPACT_ATOMS: atom_id res chain seq x y z
N MET A 1 -11.89 6.34 28.90
CA MET A 1 -11.98 4.97 28.36
C MET A 1 -12.33 5.01 26.87
N PRO A 2 -11.83 4.07 26.07
CA PRO A 2 -12.35 3.83 24.72
C PRO A 2 -13.84 3.42 24.79
N PRO A 3 -14.64 3.71 23.76
CA PRO A 3 -16.05 3.33 23.75
C PRO A 3 -16.21 1.80 23.71
N ILE A 4 -17.29 1.30 24.31
CA ILE A 4 -17.64 -0.13 24.30
C ILE A 4 -18.77 -0.33 23.31
N TYR A 5 -18.56 -1.19 22.33
CA TYR A 5 -19.53 -1.43 21.25
C TYR A 5 -20.34 -2.69 21.51
N ILE A 6 -21.66 -2.56 21.40
CA ILE A 6 -22.59 -3.68 21.32
C ILE A 6 -23.20 -3.65 19.92
N LEU A 7 -22.77 -4.57 19.06
CA LEU A 7 -23.33 -4.74 17.72
C LEU A 7 -24.45 -5.77 17.77
N ILE A 8 -25.66 -5.38 17.38
CA ILE A 8 -26.85 -6.21 17.41
C ILE A 8 -27.20 -6.67 16.00
N TYR A 9 -27.46 -7.96 15.85
CA TYR A 9 -28.11 -8.55 14.68
C TYR A 9 -29.30 -9.38 15.16
N ALA A 10 -30.46 -8.74 15.24
CA ALA A 10 -31.66 -9.33 15.83
C ALA A 10 -32.36 -10.29 14.86
N HIS A 11 -33.08 -11.29 15.38
CA HIS A 11 -33.86 -12.21 14.56
C HIS A 11 -35.01 -11.51 13.83
N SER A 12 -35.12 -11.72 12.51
CA SER A 12 -36.20 -11.20 11.66
C SER A 12 -37.55 -11.88 11.92
N ASP A 13 -37.55 -13.22 12.02
CA ASP A 13 -38.78 -14.01 11.92
C ASP A 13 -39.35 -14.44 13.29
N ASN A 14 -38.57 -14.31 14.36
CA ASN A 14 -38.96 -14.74 15.70
C ASN A 14 -38.89 -13.60 16.72
N TYR A 15 -40.02 -12.92 16.92
CA TYR A 15 -40.10 -11.80 17.86
C TYR A 15 -39.82 -12.21 19.32
N ARG A 16 -40.08 -13.46 19.71
CA ARG A 16 -39.80 -13.94 21.08
C ARG A 16 -38.30 -14.09 21.30
N ALA A 17 -37.60 -14.72 20.36
CA ALA A 17 -36.15 -14.85 20.40
C ALA A 17 -35.46 -13.47 20.34
N ARG A 18 -35.97 -12.58 19.47
CA ARG A 18 -35.50 -11.19 19.41
C ARG A 18 -35.68 -10.45 20.74
N ASN A 19 -36.86 -10.51 21.34
CA ASN A 19 -37.10 -9.80 22.61
C ASN A 19 -36.29 -10.40 23.75
N HIS A 20 -36.13 -11.72 23.79
CA HIS A 20 -35.24 -12.38 24.75
C HIS A 20 -33.79 -11.91 24.62
N LEU A 21 -33.27 -11.75 23.40
CA LEU A 21 -31.95 -11.16 23.16
C LEU A 21 -31.86 -9.73 23.74
N PHE A 22 -32.88 -8.91 23.51
CA PHE A 22 -32.90 -7.55 24.08
C PHE A 22 -32.94 -7.56 25.61
N ASP A 23 -33.72 -8.44 26.24
CA ASP A 23 -33.77 -8.57 27.69
C ASP A 23 -32.42 -9.05 28.27
N GLN A 24 -31.71 -9.94 27.56
CA GLN A 24 -30.34 -10.34 27.93
C GLN A 24 -29.36 -9.16 27.85
N ILE A 25 -29.48 -8.29 26.86
CA ILE A 25 -28.65 -7.09 26.73
C ILE A 25 -28.93 -6.11 27.87
N ILE A 26 -30.20 -5.92 28.26
CA ILE A 26 -30.56 -5.10 29.43
C ILE A 26 -29.92 -5.68 30.70
N SER A 27 -30.04 -7.00 30.90
CA SER A 27 -29.45 -7.68 32.06
C SER A 27 -27.93 -7.51 32.11
N LEU A 28 -27.25 -7.65 30.96
CA LEU A 28 -25.81 -7.44 30.83
C LEU A 28 -25.43 -5.99 31.17
N LEU A 29 -26.13 -5.00 30.62
CA LEU A 29 -25.84 -3.59 30.88
C LEU A 29 -26.12 -3.20 32.34
N ASN A 30 -27.18 -3.73 32.94
CA ASN A 30 -27.50 -3.52 34.35
C ASN A 30 -26.50 -4.20 35.31
N SER A 31 -25.78 -5.22 34.85
CA SER A 31 -24.66 -5.79 35.63
C SER A 31 -23.44 -4.87 35.68
N MET A 32 -23.37 -3.85 34.81
CA MET A 32 -22.26 -2.89 34.71
C MET A 32 -22.78 -1.45 34.58
N PRO A 33 -23.55 -0.93 35.57
CA PRO A 33 -24.28 0.33 35.42
C PRO A 33 -23.35 1.54 35.23
N GLU A 34 -22.18 1.54 35.86
CA GLU A 34 -21.19 2.61 35.75
C GLU A 34 -20.62 2.75 34.33
N MET A 35 -20.67 1.68 33.53
CA MET A 35 -20.14 1.67 32.17
C MET A 35 -21.17 2.09 31.12
N ILE A 36 -22.47 2.06 31.44
CA ILE A 36 -23.57 2.40 30.51
C ILE A 36 -23.31 3.72 29.74
N PRO A 37 -22.87 4.83 30.39
CA PRO A 37 -22.61 6.09 29.68
C PRO A 37 -21.57 6.00 28.55
N SER A 38 -20.66 5.02 28.61
CA SER A 38 -19.58 4.82 27.61
C SER A 38 -19.94 3.83 26.49
N HIS A 39 -21.13 3.21 26.54
CA HIS A 39 -21.54 2.22 25.55
C HIS A 39 -22.12 2.85 24.27
N ILE A 40 -21.92 2.15 23.15
CA ILE A 40 -22.54 2.41 21.87
C ILE A 40 -23.26 1.13 21.45
N ILE A 41 -24.57 1.22 21.23
CA ILE A 41 -25.40 0.12 20.75
C ILE A 41 -25.74 0.42 19.30
N ALA A 42 -25.42 -0.48 18.36
CA ALA A 42 -25.73 -0.28 16.96
C ALA A 42 -26.08 -1.59 16.26
N GLY A 43 -26.77 -1.52 15.12
CA GLY A 43 -26.96 -2.65 14.23
C GLY A 43 -28.40 -2.82 13.75
N ASP A 44 -28.68 -3.98 13.16
CA ASP A 44 -29.99 -4.34 12.65
C ASP A 44 -30.84 -4.90 13.79
N MET A 45 -31.83 -4.10 14.20
CA MET A 45 -32.76 -4.45 15.28
C MET A 45 -33.91 -5.32 14.79
N ASN A 46 -34.08 -5.49 13.47
CA ASN A 46 -35.20 -6.18 12.84
C ASN A 46 -36.57 -5.78 13.44
N CYS A 47 -36.67 -4.54 13.88
CA CYS A 47 -37.79 -3.98 14.63
C CYS A 47 -37.85 -2.47 14.40
N CYS A 48 -39.06 -1.93 14.19
CA CYS A 48 -39.25 -0.50 14.04
C CYS A 48 -39.47 0.13 15.42
N PHE A 49 -38.67 1.14 15.77
CA PHE A 49 -38.84 1.92 17.01
C PHE A 49 -39.49 3.28 16.78
N ASP A 50 -39.60 3.71 15.51
CA ASP A 50 -40.24 4.96 15.13
C ASP A 50 -41.74 4.95 15.44
N SER A 51 -42.15 5.63 16.52
CA SER A 51 -43.54 5.72 16.94
C SER A 51 -44.46 6.43 15.94
N THR A 52 -43.90 7.20 14.99
CA THR A 52 -44.66 7.88 13.95
C THR A 52 -44.98 6.96 12.75
N SER A 53 -44.33 5.80 12.66
CA SER A 53 -44.49 4.86 11.56
C SER A 53 -45.77 4.04 11.64
N GLN A 54 -46.49 3.89 10.52
CA GLN A 54 -47.62 2.94 10.42
C GLN A 54 -47.19 1.50 10.73
N ARG A 55 -45.94 1.12 10.41
CA ARG A 55 -45.39 -0.21 10.72
C ARG A 55 -45.24 -0.40 12.23
N TYR A 56 -44.82 0.63 12.96
CA TYR A 56 -44.76 0.61 14.42
C TYR A 56 -46.14 0.32 15.03
N ASN A 57 -47.20 0.95 14.54
CA ASN A 57 -48.55 0.75 15.07
C ASN A 57 -49.10 -0.67 14.85
N ARG A 58 -48.68 -1.35 13.79
CA ARG A 58 -49.15 -2.71 13.43
C ARG A 58 -48.26 -3.83 13.97
N GLN A 59 -47.12 -3.51 14.61
CA GLN A 59 -46.14 -4.52 15.02
C GLN A 59 -46.56 -5.30 16.27
N ILE A 60 -46.62 -6.63 16.15
CA ILE A 60 -46.85 -7.58 17.24
C ILE A 60 -45.52 -7.87 17.95
N GLY A 61 -45.55 -7.98 19.28
CA GLY A 61 -44.38 -8.38 20.08
C GLY A 61 -43.29 -7.31 20.18
N LYS A 62 -43.68 -6.06 20.45
CA LYS A 62 -42.74 -4.94 20.64
C LYS A 62 -41.87 -5.14 21.88
N PRO A 63 -40.56 -4.87 21.83
CA PRO A 63 -39.68 -4.95 22.99
C PRO A 63 -39.81 -3.69 23.86
N LYS A 64 -40.93 -3.57 24.59
CA LYS A 64 -41.25 -2.37 25.37
C LYS A 64 -40.17 -2.05 26.43
N SER A 65 -39.71 -3.08 27.15
CA SER A 65 -38.63 -2.98 28.16
C SER A 65 -37.36 -2.37 27.57
N PHE A 66 -36.96 -2.83 26.39
CA PHE A 66 -35.76 -2.36 25.70
C PHE A 66 -35.90 -0.93 25.19
N ILE A 67 -37.05 -0.57 24.62
CA ILE A 67 -37.32 0.80 24.16
C ILE A 67 -37.29 1.77 25.34
N GLU A 68 -37.91 1.41 26.46
CA GLU A 68 -37.89 2.21 27.68
C GLU A 68 -36.47 2.36 28.24
N PHE A 69 -35.70 1.27 28.27
CA PHE A 69 -34.30 1.30 28.69
C PHE A 69 -33.43 2.19 27.79
N LEU A 70 -33.58 2.09 26.46
CA LEU A 70 -32.89 2.96 25.51
C LEU A 70 -33.24 4.43 25.72
N ASN A 71 -34.53 4.75 25.84
CA ASN A 71 -34.99 6.14 26.08
C ASN A 71 -34.49 6.71 27.41
N THR A 72 -34.22 5.85 28.40
CA THR A 72 -33.74 6.27 29.71
C THR A 72 -32.23 6.51 29.72
N HIS A 73 -31.45 5.67 29.04
CA HIS A 73 -29.99 5.61 29.20
C HIS A 73 -29.18 6.04 27.97
N PHE A 74 -29.79 6.05 26.80
CA PHE A 74 -29.12 6.28 25.52
C PHE A 74 -29.78 7.40 24.72
N SER A 75 -29.03 7.99 23.79
CA SER A 75 -29.52 8.94 22.81
C SER A 75 -29.44 8.34 21.40
N ASP A 76 -30.49 8.51 20.59
CA ASP A 76 -30.45 8.18 19.16
C ASP A 76 -29.42 9.08 18.47
N CYS A 77 -28.46 8.45 17.79
CA CYS A 77 -27.34 9.14 17.17
C CYS A 77 -27.69 9.76 15.81
N LEU A 78 -28.79 9.36 15.17
CA LEU A 78 -29.05 9.65 13.75
C LEU A 78 -30.41 10.30 13.52
N ASN A 79 -31.45 9.90 14.25
CA ASN A 79 -32.80 10.42 14.08
C ASN A 79 -33.08 11.56 15.05
N GLN A 80 -33.92 12.51 14.62
CA GLN A 80 -34.39 13.58 15.50
C GLN A 80 -35.63 13.12 16.30
N PRO A 81 -35.74 13.52 17.58
CA PRO A 81 -36.94 13.23 18.37
C PRO A 81 -38.19 13.79 17.69
N ASN A 82 -39.27 13.03 17.70
CA ASN A 82 -40.61 13.43 17.20
C ASN A 82 -40.71 13.73 15.69
N LEU A 83 -39.68 13.41 14.90
CA LEU A 83 -39.77 13.40 13.44
C LEU A 83 -39.80 11.96 12.91
N PRO A 84 -40.44 11.70 11.76
CA PRO A 84 -40.36 10.40 11.12
C PRO A 84 -38.91 10.01 10.86
N HIS A 85 -38.57 8.79 11.23
CA HIS A 85 -37.22 8.28 11.01
C HIS A 85 -36.97 8.05 9.52
N ASP A 86 -35.73 8.24 9.09
CA ASP A 86 -35.35 7.89 7.72
C ASP A 86 -35.33 6.38 7.54
N TYR A 87 -35.65 5.91 6.33
CA TYR A 87 -35.63 4.50 6.00
C TYR A 87 -34.19 3.99 5.90
N THR A 88 -33.89 2.91 6.61
CA THR A 88 -32.57 2.27 6.59
C THR A 88 -32.57 0.95 5.83
N PHE A 89 -33.73 0.43 5.45
CA PHE A 89 -33.87 -0.84 4.72
C PHE A 89 -34.83 -0.66 3.54
N ARG A 90 -34.44 -1.20 2.38
CA ARG A 90 -35.30 -1.29 1.20
C ARG A 90 -35.08 -2.56 0.39
N HIS A 91 -36.13 -3.39 0.34
CA HIS A 91 -36.20 -4.55 -0.55
C HIS A 91 -37.43 -4.46 -1.46
N GLY A 92 -37.20 -4.31 -2.77
CA GLY A 92 -38.28 -4.00 -3.73
C GLY A 92 -39.02 -2.72 -3.34
N SER A 93 -40.33 -2.82 -3.15
CA SER A 93 -41.20 -1.72 -2.69
C SER A 93 -41.29 -1.58 -1.17
N SER A 94 -40.72 -2.51 -0.39
CA SER A 94 -40.76 -2.48 1.07
C SER A 94 -39.74 -1.48 1.61
N LEU A 95 -40.18 -0.55 2.45
CA LEU A 95 -39.36 0.50 3.07
C LEU A 95 -39.50 0.45 4.59
N SER A 96 -38.39 0.44 5.32
CA SER A 96 -38.42 0.41 6.80
C SER A 96 -37.17 0.94 7.46
N THR A 97 -37.29 1.30 8.74
CA THR A 97 -36.19 1.70 9.62
C THR A 97 -35.93 0.56 10.60
N LEU A 98 -34.93 -0.26 10.27
CA LEU A 98 -34.55 -1.46 11.04
C LEU A 98 -33.21 -1.28 11.74
N ASP A 99 -32.35 -0.41 11.22
CA ASP A 99 -31.01 -0.17 11.71
C ASP A 99 -30.98 1.07 12.60
N TYR A 100 -30.37 0.95 13.77
CA TYR A 100 -30.27 2.04 14.73
C TYR A 100 -28.86 2.16 15.29
N MET A 101 -28.53 3.36 15.75
CA MET A 101 -27.31 3.64 16.51
C MET A 101 -27.66 4.50 17.71
N PHE A 102 -27.38 4.00 18.90
CA PHE A 102 -27.62 4.63 20.18
C PHE A 102 -26.30 4.77 20.93
N ALA A 103 -26.10 5.88 21.63
CA ALA A 103 -24.93 6.08 22.45
C ALA A 103 -25.31 6.54 23.86
N GLY A 104 -24.63 6.00 24.86
CA GLY A 104 -24.69 6.48 26.23
C GLY A 104 -24.12 7.90 26.31
N ARG A 105 -24.46 8.60 27.39
CA ARG A 105 -24.16 10.03 27.56
C ARG A 105 -22.71 10.41 27.22
N ASP A 106 -21.72 9.73 27.79
CA ASP A 106 -20.30 10.06 27.60
C ASP A 106 -19.80 9.77 26.19
N ALA A 107 -20.28 8.68 25.59
CA ALA A 107 -19.97 8.34 24.22
C ALA A 107 -20.61 9.34 23.25
N PHE A 108 -21.86 9.72 23.47
CA PHE A 108 -22.61 10.65 22.64
C PHE A 108 -21.97 12.05 22.59
N PHE A 109 -21.48 12.57 23.72
CA PHE A 109 -20.77 13.86 23.76
C PHE A 109 -19.47 13.89 22.95
N LYS A 110 -18.89 12.73 22.64
CA LYS A 110 -17.69 12.59 21.80
C LYS A 110 -18.01 12.29 20.34
N MET A 111 -19.29 12.27 19.99
CA MET A 111 -19.75 11.99 18.64
C MET A 111 -20.12 13.26 17.89
N SER A 112 -19.76 13.31 16.60
CA SER A 112 -20.15 14.36 15.66
C SER A 112 -20.56 13.74 14.32
N ASP A 113 -21.12 14.56 13.42
CA ASP A 113 -21.29 14.24 12.00
C ASP A 113 -21.98 12.89 11.74
N GLY A 114 -23.30 12.85 11.99
CA GLY A 114 -24.14 11.68 11.72
C GLY A 114 -24.81 11.76 10.36
N ASP A 115 -24.85 10.64 9.63
CA ASP A 115 -25.56 10.55 8.35
C ASP A 115 -26.08 9.13 8.09
N ILE A 116 -27.22 9.04 7.40
CA ILE A 116 -27.81 7.81 6.89
C ILE A 116 -27.64 7.83 5.37
N ILE A 117 -26.69 7.03 4.89
CA ILE A 117 -26.24 7.07 3.50
C ILE A 117 -26.82 5.86 2.77
N PHE A 118 -27.73 6.09 1.82
CA PHE A 118 -28.14 5.01 0.92
C PHE A 118 -26.95 4.55 0.07
N LEU A 119 -26.76 3.24 -0.04
CA LEU A 119 -25.78 2.60 -0.91
C LEU A 119 -26.50 1.96 -2.10
N SER A 120 -25.76 1.72 -3.19
CA SER A 120 -26.29 0.99 -4.35
C SER A 120 -26.99 -0.32 -3.93
N GLN A 121 -28.20 -0.56 -4.45
CA GLN A 121 -28.95 -1.81 -4.21
C GLN A 121 -28.27 -3.06 -4.78
N GLU A 122 -27.31 -2.89 -5.69
CA GLU A 122 -26.46 -3.99 -6.14
C GLU A 122 -25.52 -4.48 -5.03
N TRP A 123 -25.30 -3.67 -3.99
CA TRP A 123 -24.37 -3.97 -2.91
C TRP A 123 -25.08 -4.36 -1.63
N THR A 124 -26.15 -3.65 -1.27
CA THR A 124 -26.92 -3.89 -0.04
C THR A 124 -28.30 -3.27 -0.14
N ASP A 125 -29.27 -3.90 0.52
CA ASP A 125 -30.61 -3.39 0.79
C ASP A 125 -30.68 -2.53 2.07
N HIS A 126 -29.58 -2.42 2.83
CA HIS A 126 -29.47 -1.54 3.99
C HIS A 126 -28.75 -0.22 3.66
N ALA A 127 -29.09 0.83 4.39
CA ALA A 127 -28.37 2.09 4.38
C ALA A 127 -27.14 1.98 5.28
N LEU A 128 -26.10 2.74 4.95
CA LEU A 128 -24.92 2.88 5.79
C LEU A 128 -25.17 3.95 6.85
N LEU A 129 -25.15 3.52 8.11
CA LEU A 129 -25.25 4.40 9.27
C LEU A 129 -23.84 4.88 9.66
N THR A 130 -23.64 6.19 9.71
CA THR A 130 -22.33 6.78 10.02
C THR A 130 -22.39 7.78 11.16
N LYS A 131 -21.38 7.74 12.03
CA LYS A 131 -21.14 8.73 13.08
C LYS A 131 -19.63 8.83 13.31
N THR A 132 -19.12 10.04 13.52
CA THR A 132 -17.71 10.26 13.84
C THR A 132 -17.53 10.23 15.35
N TYR A 133 -16.60 9.44 15.86
CA TYR A 133 -16.25 9.39 17.28
C TYR A 133 -14.84 9.95 17.47
N THR A 134 -14.68 10.97 18.30
CA THR A 134 -13.38 11.55 18.60
C THR A 134 -12.63 10.71 19.63
N THR A 135 -11.66 9.92 19.16
CA THR A 135 -10.66 9.28 20.02
C THR A 135 -9.48 10.24 20.24
N GLY A 136 -8.79 10.11 21.39
CA GLY A 136 -7.52 10.81 21.61
C GLY A 136 -6.53 10.49 20.47
N MET A 137 -5.96 11.55 19.90
CA MET A 137 -5.11 11.65 18.71
C MET A 137 -4.42 10.35 18.25
N THR A 138 -4.81 9.83 17.08
CA THR A 138 -3.85 9.15 16.21
C THR A 138 -3.07 10.25 15.47
N ASN A 139 -1.88 10.60 15.99
CA ASN A 139 -1.02 11.61 15.38
C ASN A 139 -0.38 11.04 14.11
N CYS A 140 -1.16 10.90 13.04
CA CYS A 140 -0.69 10.53 11.72
C CYS A 140 -0.63 11.79 10.84
N GLY A 141 0.51 11.98 10.17
CA GLY A 141 0.71 13.10 9.28
C GLY A 141 0.01 12.91 7.93
N LYS A 142 0.11 13.92 7.06
CA LYS A 142 -0.55 13.92 5.74
C LYS A 142 0.02 12.87 4.77
N GLY A 143 1.23 12.38 5.05
CA GLY A 143 1.95 11.41 4.22
C GLY A 143 2.38 11.94 2.87
N VAL A 144 2.95 11.05 2.06
CA VAL A 144 3.38 11.35 0.70
C VAL A 144 2.16 11.46 -0.21
N TRP A 145 2.03 12.59 -0.90
CA TRP A 145 0.97 12.77 -1.89
C TRP A 145 1.17 11.83 -3.08
N ARG A 146 0.10 11.14 -3.48
CA ARG A 146 0.05 10.31 -4.70
C ARG A 146 -1.09 10.77 -5.59
N ALA A 147 -0.82 10.88 -6.89
CA ALA A 147 -1.84 11.20 -7.88
C ALA A 147 -2.88 10.07 -7.97
N ASN A 148 -4.15 10.42 -8.23
CA ASN A 148 -5.16 9.43 -8.58
C ASN A 148 -5.06 9.13 -10.08
N PRO A 149 -4.60 7.94 -10.50
CA PRO A 149 -4.42 7.61 -11.92
C PRO A 149 -5.74 7.56 -12.69
N PHE A 150 -6.88 7.35 -12.02
CA PHE A 150 -8.19 7.38 -12.70
C PHE A 150 -8.53 8.76 -13.28
N LEU A 151 -7.87 9.83 -12.81
CA LEU A 151 -8.05 11.17 -13.40
C LEU A 151 -7.63 11.20 -14.87
N ALA A 152 -6.68 10.36 -15.29
CA ALA A 152 -6.28 10.26 -16.70
C ALA A 152 -7.42 9.80 -17.62
N LYS A 153 -8.48 9.18 -17.07
CA LYS A 153 -9.69 8.81 -17.83
C LYS A 153 -10.75 9.91 -17.86
N ASN A 154 -10.57 10.98 -17.09
CA ASN A 154 -11.51 12.09 -17.03
C ASN A 154 -11.14 13.14 -18.11
N PRO A 155 -11.97 13.33 -19.15
CA PRO A 155 -11.62 14.21 -20.27
C PRO A 155 -11.48 15.68 -19.84
N ILE A 156 -12.23 16.13 -18.83
CA ILE A 156 -12.14 17.49 -18.28
C ILE A 156 -10.78 17.69 -17.61
N TYR A 157 -10.33 16.71 -16.84
CA TYR A 157 -9.00 16.73 -16.22
C TYR A 157 -7.90 16.73 -17.28
N VAL A 158 -7.97 15.81 -18.25
CA VAL A 158 -6.96 15.67 -19.30
C VAL A 158 -6.82 16.97 -20.09
N ASN A 159 -7.94 17.57 -20.51
CA ASN A 159 -7.91 18.85 -21.21
C ASN A 159 -7.27 19.94 -20.34
N LYS A 160 -7.67 20.06 -19.06
CA LYS A 160 -7.11 21.05 -18.13
C LYS A 160 -5.62 20.85 -17.90
N LEU A 161 -5.15 19.61 -17.82
CA LEU A 161 -3.73 19.29 -17.68
C LEU A 161 -2.96 19.66 -18.94
N ASN A 162 -3.46 19.27 -20.12
CA ASN A 162 -2.82 19.59 -21.39
C ASN A 162 -2.68 21.11 -21.58
N THR A 163 -3.75 21.88 -21.40
CA THR A 163 -3.68 23.35 -21.48
C THR A 163 -2.67 23.93 -20.48
N ALA A 164 -2.65 23.41 -19.25
CA ALA A 164 -1.75 23.92 -18.23
C ALA A 164 -0.27 23.58 -18.49
N ILE A 165 0.01 22.44 -19.11
CA ILE A 165 1.35 22.03 -19.53
C ILE A 165 1.77 22.85 -20.75
N SER A 166 0.94 22.96 -21.80
CA SER A 166 1.24 23.79 -22.99
C SER A 166 1.57 25.23 -22.60
N ASN A 167 0.74 25.85 -21.76
CA ASN A 167 1.02 27.20 -21.26
C ASN A 167 2.33 27.27 -20.45
N CYS A 168 2.68 26.22 -19.69
CA CYS A 168 3.93 26.17 -18.93
C CYS A 168 5.14 26.06 -19.85
N VAL A 169 5.05 25.27 -20.91
CA VAL A 169 6.09 25.16 -21.94
C VAL A 169 6.29 26.50 -22.63
N GLU A 170 5.22 27.18 -23.03
CA GLU A 170 5.30 28.46 -23.74
C GLU A 170 5.79 29.62 -22.85
N THR A 171 5.46 29.64 -21.56
CA THR A 171 5.69 30.83 -20.71
C THR A 171 6.79 30.67 -19.66
N LYS A 172 7.20 29.43 -19.32
CA LYS A 172 8.09 29.17 -18.18
C LYS A 172 9.29 28.30 -18.48
N LEU A 173 9.31 27.57 -19.59
CA LEU A 173 10.47 26.77 -19.98
C LEU A 173 11.44 27.67 -20.76
N ASP A 174 12.27 28.40 -20.03
CA ASP A 174 13.40 29.14 -20.61
C ASP A 174 14.33 28.14 -21.33
N PRO A 175 14.73 28.40 -22.59
CA PRO A 175 15.70 27.59 -23.32
C PRO A 175 16.99 27.33 -22.55
N ASN A 176 17.45 28.27 -21.72
CA ASN A 176 18.70 28.20 -20.96
C ASN A 176 18.65 27.25 -19.76
N LEU A 177 17.45 26.80 -19.35
CA LEU A 177 17.33 25.83 -18.26
C LEU A 177 17.86 24.46 -18.69
N SER A 178 18.47 23.74 -17.76
CA SER A 178 18.84 22.35 -17.94
C SER A 178 17.59 21.48 -18.18
N ALA A 179 17.78 20.30 -18.80
CA ALA A 179 16.69 19.34 -19.00
C ALA A 179 16.03 18.93 -17.67
N GLN A 180 16.83 18.81 -16.60
CA GLN A 180 16.34 18.47 -15.26
C GLN A 180 15.43 19.57 -14.70
N GLU A 181 15.85 20.84 -14.78
CA GLU A 181 15.03 21.97 -14.30
C GLU A 181 13.74 22.10 -15.10
N LYS A 182 13.80 21.93 -16.43
CA LYS A 182 12.61 21.88 -17.29
C LYS A 182 11.66 20.77 -16.83
N TRP A 183 12.18 19.57 -16.59
CA TRP A 183 11.38 18.44 -16.12
C TRP A 183 10.77 18.67 -14.72
N ASP A 184 11.53 19.26 -13.79
CA ASP A 184 11.06 19.59 -12.45
C ASP A 184 9.95 20.64 -12.47
N LEU A 185 10.03 21.63 -13.37
CA LEU A 185 8.95 22.59 -13.60
C LEU A 185 7.67 21.92 -14.10
N ILE A 186 7.79 21.02 -15.09
CA ILE A 186 6.64 20.26 -15.60
C ILE A 186 6.04 19.38 -14.50
N LYS A 187 6.85 18.62 -13.74
CA LYS A 187 6.37 17.82 -12.60
C LYS A 187 5.65 18.67 -11.56
N LYS A 188 6.21 19.84 -11.21
CA LYS A 188 5.62 20.79 -10.26
C LYS A 188 4.28 21.30 -10.77
N LYS A 189 4.19 21.68 -12.06
CA LYS A 189 2.95 22.17 -12.67
C LYS A 189 1.88 21.08 -12.72
N THR A 190 2.23 19.87 -13.17
CA THR A 190 1.35 18.70 -13.18
C THR A 190 0.80 18.43 -11.79
N LYS A 191 1.67 18.33 -10.78
CA LYS A 191 1.27 18.13 -9.37
C LYS A 191 0.27 19.20 -8.90
N GLN A 192 0.52 20.47 -9.17
CA GLN A 192 -0.38 21.57 -8.79
C GLN A 192 -1.76 21.43 -9.44
N VAL A 193 -1.82 21.18 -10.75
CA VAL A 193 -3.07 21.01 -11.50
C VAL A 193 -3.86 19.81 -10.98
N THR A 194 -3.18 18.67 -10.79
CA THR A 194 -3.79 17.44 -10.27
C THR A 194 -4.33 17.63 -8.86
N GLN A 195 -3.58 18.29 -7.97
CA GLN A 195 -4.01 18.56 -6.60
C GLN A 195 -5.26 19.46 -6.58
N ASN A 196 -5.25 20.54 -7.35
CA ASN A 196 -6.36 21.48 -7.42
C ASN A 196 -7.60 20.81 -7.99
N PHE A 197 -7.48 20.11 -9.12
CA PHE A 197 -8.59 19.37 -9.71
C PHE A 197 -9.15 18.33 -8.73
N SER A 198 -8.27 17.55 -8.09
CA SER A 198 -8.69 16.51 -7.13
C SER A 198 -9.49 17.09 -5.97
N ARG A 199 -9.05 18.22 -5.39
CA ARG A 199 -9.75 18.89 -4.29
C ARG A 199 -11.13 19.37 -4.72
N THR A 200 -11.22 20.07 -5.86
CA THR A 200 -12.48 20.55 -6.41
C THR A 200 -13.42 19.40 -6.73
N HIS A 201 -12.93 18.35 -7.40
CA HIS A 201 -13.72 17.18 -7.75
C HIS A 201 -14.22 16.43 -6.51
N CYS A 202 -13.38 16.26 -5.48
CA CYS A 202 -13.81 15.65 -4.22
C CYS A 202 -14.90 16.48 -3.52
N SER A 203 -14.77 17.81 -3.51
CA SER A 203 -15.78 18.70 -2.94
C SER A 203 -17.09 18.65 -3.72
N TRP A 204 -17.02 18.73 -5.05
CA TRP A 204 -18.17 18.61 -5.94
C TRP A 204 -18.88 17.27 -5.77
N ARG A 205 -18.14 16.15 -5.79
CA ARG A 205 -18.71 14.80 -5.64
C ARG A 205 -19.42 14.65 -4.30
N LYS A 206 -18.82 15.14 -3.21
CA LYS A 206 -19.47 15.13 -1.88
C LYS A 206 -20.78 15.91 -1.89
N ALA A 207 -20.78 17.14 -2.43
CA ALA A 207 -21.98 17.97 -2.52
C ALA A 207 -23.06 17.35 -3.41
N LYS A 208 -22.67 16.76 -4.55
CA LYS A 208 -23.56 16.10 -5.50
C LYS A 208 -24.17 14.82 -4.91
N ILE A 209 -23.39 13.98 -4.23
CA ILE A 209 -23.91 12.82 -3.48
C ILE A 209 -24.93 13.28 -2.44
N LYS A 210 -24.61 14.30 -1.63
CA LYS A 210 -25.54 14.83 -0.62
C LYS A 210 -26.84 15.34 -1.24
N LYS A 211 -26.76 16.04 -2.38
CA LYS A 211 -27.93 16.51 -3.12
C LYS A 211 -28.78 15.34 -3.62
N LEU A 212 -28.17 14.34 -4.25
CA LEU A 212 -28.87 13.16 -4.77
C LEU A 212 -29.51 12.33 -3.64
N GLN A 213 -28.83 12.19 -2.49
CA GLN A 213 -29.40 11.56 -1.29
C GLN A 213 -30.66 12.29 -0.81
N SER A 214 -30.60 13.62 -0.72
CA SER A 214 -31.76 14.42 -0.32
C SER A 214 -32.90 14.34 -1.32
N GLU A 215 -32.60 14.42 -2.62
CA GLU A 215 -33.58 14.26 -3.70
C GLU A 215 -34.25 12.90 -3.66
N ARG A 216 -33.48 11.83 -3.50
CA ARG A 216 -33.96 10.46 -3.29
C ARG A 216 -34.92 10.36 -2.10
N ASN A 217 -34.52 10.88 -0.94
CA ASN A 217 -35.35 10.82 0.27
C ASN A 217 -36.64 11.63 0.13
N ASN A 218 -36.58 12.77 -0.57
CA ASN A 218 -37.77 13.56 -0.87
C ASN A 218 -38.74 12.81 -1.79
N LEU A 219 -38.25 12.10 -2.80
CA LEU A 219 -39.07 11.26 -3.68
C LEU A 219 -39.74 10.12 -2.90
N LEU A 220 -38.99 9.43 -2.04
CA LEU A 220 -39.52 8.35 -1.17
C LEU A 220 -40.62 8.84 -0.24
N ARG A 221 -40.51 10.06 0.30
CA ARG A 221 -41.52 10.66 1.17
C ARG A 221 -42.76 11.10 0.39
N ARG A 222 -42.59 11.69 -0.80
CA ARG A 222 -43.69 12.28 -1.58
C ARG A 222 -44.52 11.23 -2.33
N TYR A 223 -43.88 10.21 -2.87
CA TYR A 223 -44.53 9.18 -3.71
C TYR A 223 -44.59 7.81 -3.02
N ARG A 224 -44.64 7.81 -1.67
CA ARG A 224 -44.64 6.57 -0.86
C ARG A 224 -45.72 5.58 -1.30
N ASP A 225 -46.90 6.08 -1.63
CA ASP A 225 -48.08 5.27 -1.94
C ASP A 225 -48.25 5.01 -3.45
N ASP A 226 -47.39 5.59 -4.30
CA ASP A 226 -47.39 5.40 -5.75
C ASP A 226 -46.09 4.74 -6.21
N SER A 227 -46.07 3.40 -6.14
CA SER A 227 -44.90 2.60 -6.49
C SER A 227 -44.47 2.74 -7.94
N VAL A 228 -45.39 3.04 -8.86
CA VAL A 228 -45.08 3.16 -10.29
C VAL A 228 -44.31 4.45 -10.55
N CYS A 229 -44.84 5.58 -10.10
CA CYS A 229 -44.16 6.86 -10.22
C CYS A 229 -42.83 6.87 -9.46
N LEU A 230 -42.81 6.27 -8.26
CA LEU A 230 -41.61 6.19 -7.44
C LEU A 230 -40.46 5.46 -8.17
N ASN A 231 -40.74 4.32 -8.80
CA ASN A 231 -39.72 3.55 -9.52
C ASN A 231 -39.16 4.32 -10.73
N ILE A 232 -40.02 5.02 -11.48
CA ILE A 232 -39.60 5.81 -12.64
C ILE A 232 -38.70 6.98 -12.21
N LEU A 233 -39.07 7.69 -11.14
CA LEU A 233 -38.35 8.88 -10.68
C LEU A 233 -37.06 8.55 -9.90
N LEU A 234 -37.02 7.44 -9.17
CA LEU A 234 -35.84 7.05 -8.41
C LEU A 234 -34.71 6.50 -9.28
N SER A 235 -35.03 5.74 -10.33
CA SER A 235 -34.03 5.03 -11.14
C SER A 235 -32.88 5.92 -11.65
N PRO A 236 -33.13 7.11 -12.24
CA PRO A 236 -32.05 8.01 -12.68
C PRO A 236 -31.19 8.53 -11.53
N VAL A 237 -31.81 8.90 -10.40
CA VAL A 237 -31.13 9.43 -9.21
C VAL A 237 -30.22 8.38 -8.60
N GLU A 238 -30.71 7.15 -8.47
CA GLU A 238 -29.97 6.04 -7.87
C GLU A 238 -28.85 5.54 -8.79
N LYS A 239 -29.07 5.56 -10.11
CA LYS A 239 -28.01 5.25 -11.08
C LYS A 239 -26.87 6.26 -11.00
N GLU A 240 -27.17 7.56 -10.96
CA GLU A 240 -26.14 8.60 -10.83
C GLU A 240 -25.41 8.50 -9.48
N LEU A 241 -26.14 8.26 -8.39
CA LEU A 241 -25.57 8.06 -7.07
C LEU A 241 -24.63 6.84 -7.04
N SER A 242 -25.06 5.70 -7.58
CA SER A 242 -24.28 4.46 -7.67
C SER A 242 -22.97 4.67 -8.43
N GLN A 243 -23.01 5.40 -9.56
CA GLN A 243 -21.81 5.73 -10.33
C GLN A 243 -20.80 6.55 -9.51
N LEU A 244 -21.25 7.55 -8.77
CA LEU A 244 -20.38 8.37 -7.91
C LEU A 244 -19.83 7.58 -6.72
N GLN A 245 -20.61 6.65 -6.17
CA GLN A 245 -20.16 5.74 -5.11
C GLN A 245 -19.11 4.75 -5.62
N GLN A 246 -19.30 4.18 -6.82
CA GLN A 246 -18.35 3.26 -7.43
C GLN A 246 -16.99 3.94 -7.64
N GLU A 247 -16.97 5.22 -8.05
CA GLU A 247 -15.72 5.97 -8.18
C GLU A 247 -14.95 6.09 -6.85
N ILE A 248 -15.66 6.22 -5.71
CA ILE A 248 -15.03 6.24 -4.38
C ILE A 248 -14.42 4.88 -4.07
N VAL A 249 -15.16 3.80 -4.36
CA VAL A 249 -14.71 2.42 -4.14
C VAL A 249 -13.47 2.13 -4.97
N ASP A 250 -13.44 2.51 -6.25
CA ASP A 250 -12.30 2.28 -7.14
C ASP A 250 -11.03 2.96 -6.62
N VAL A 251 -11.16 4.21 -6.15
CA VAL A 251 -10.04 4.96 -5.56
C VAL A 251 -9.56 4.33 -4.25
N GLN A 252 -10.48 3.87 -3.38
CA GLN A 252 -10.12 3.19 -2.14
C GLN A 252 -9.44 1.84 -2.40
N ARG A 253 -9.95 1.08 -3.37
CA ARG A 253 -9.38 -0.18 -3.82
C ARG A 253 -7.95 -0.02 -4.32
N LEU A 254 -7.71 0.99 -5.14
CA LEU A 254 -6.36 1.32 -5.62
C LEU A 254 -5.41 1.59 -4.44
N ARG A 255 -5.86 2.37 -3.44
CA ARG A 255 -5.07 2.66 -2.23
C ARG A 255 -4.84 1.43 -1.36
N ALA A 256 -5.76 0.48 -1.35
CA ALA A 256 -5.61 -0.79 -0.63
C ALA A 256 -4.56 -1.71 -1.25
N GLY A 257 -4.13 -1.45 -2.50
CA GLY A 257 -3.15 -2.29 -3.20
C GLY A 257 -3.65 -3.71 -3.46
N GLN A 258 -4.96 -3.95 -3.50
CA GLN A 258 -5.52 -5.27 -3.79
C GLN A 258 -5.47 -5.53 -5.31
N ARG A 259 -4.52 -6.37 -5.73
CA ARG A 259 -4.53 -7.01 -7.06
C ARG A 259 -5.69 -8.02 -7.08
N TRP A 260 -6.46 -8.04 -8.16
CA TRP A 260 -7.83 -8.58 -8.24
C TRP A 260 -7.99 -10.10 -8.11
N HIS A 261 -6.92 -10.86 -7.81
CA HIS A 261 -6.95 -12.31 -7.98
C HIS A 261 -7.30 -13.15 -6.75
N GLU A 262 -7.40 -12.58 -5.54
CA GLU A 262 -7.51 -13.46 -4.36
C GLU A 262 -8.88 -13.57 -3.68
N LYS A 263 -9.84 -12.65 -3.80
CA LYS A 263 -11.22 -12.88 -3.28
C LYS A 263 -12.24 -12.13 -4.13
N SER A 264 -13.29 -12.82 -4.57
CA SER A 264 -14.42 -12.36 -5.38
C SER A 264 -15.31 -11.29 -4.71
N GLU A 265 -14.79 -10.59 -3.71
CA GLU A 265 -15.58 -9.82 -2.77
C GLU A 265 -15.53 -8.32 -3.09
N ARG A 266 -16.67 -7.79 -3.55
CA ARG A 266 -16.85 -6.38 -3.92
C ARG A 266 -17.33 -5.51 -2.77
N SER A 267 -17.38 -6.05 -1.54
CA SER A 267 -17.96 -5.35 -0.39
C SER A 267 -17.15 -4.11 -0.01
N PRO A 268 -17.73 -2.90 -0.06
CA PRO A 268 -17.06 -1.67 0.41
C PRO A 268 -16.66 -1.75 1.89
N GLY A 269 -17.41 -2.50 2.70
CA GLY A 269 -17.09 -2.75 4.11
C GLY A 269 -15.79 -3.53 4.29
N TYR A 270 -15.61 -4.59 3.50
CA TYR A 270 -14.38 -5.39 3.49
C TYR A 270 -13.16 -4.57 3.06
N ILE A 271 -13.30 -3.72 2.04
CA ILE A 271 -12.21 -2.83 1.57
C ILE A 271 -11.82 -1.85 2.67
N LYS A 272 -12.81 -1.24 3.35
CA LYS A 272 -12.58 -0.31 4.46
C LYS A 272 -11.90 -1.00 5.65
N GLN A 273 -12.35 -2.20 6.00
CA GLN A 273 -11.72 -3.02 7.03
C GLN A 273 -10.27 -3.37 6.67
N THR A 274 -10.03 -3.85 5.45
CA THR A 274 -8.67 -4.17 4.98
C THR A 274 -7.76 -2.94 5.04
N LEU A 275 -8.25 -1.77 4.64
CA LEU A 275 -7.51 -0.51 4.74
C LEU A 275 -7.19 -0.14 6.19
N ALA A 276 -8.16 -0.30 7.10
CA ALA A 276 -7.97 -0.04 8.53
C ALA A 276 -6.97 -1.02 9.17
N GLU A 277 -7.05 -2.31 8.84
CA GLU A 277 -6.10 -3.34 9.29
C GLU A 277 -4.69 -3.06 8.75
N LYS A 278 -4.56 -2.72 7.46
CA LYS A 278 -3.26 -2.33 6.87
C LYS A 278 -2.73 -1.06 7.50
N ALA A 279 -3.57 -0.07 7.77
CA ALA A 279 -3.17 1.16 8.45
C ALA A 279 -2.68 0.86 9.86
N SER A 280 -3.38 0.01 10.61
CA SER A 280 -2.97 -0.44 11.95
C SER A 280 -1.62 -1.16 11.91
N LYS A 281 -1.46 -2.15 11.01
CA LYS A 281 -0.20 -2.90 10.82
C LYS A 281 0.98 -2.04 10.36
N ARG A 282 0.72 -0.99 9.56
CA ARG A 282 1.75 -0.06 9.06
C ARG A 282 2.05 1.09 10.02
N THR A 283 1.23 1.29 11.04
CA THR A 283 1.46 2.35 12.01
C THR A 283 2.62 1.94 12.91
N ILE A 284 3.69 2.71 12.87
CA ILE A 284 4.87 2.53 13.71
C ILE A 284 4.49 2.98 15.12
N SER A 285 4.18 2.00 15.97
CA SER A 285 3.79 2.22 17.37
C SER A 285 4.95 2.81 18.17
N SER A 286 6.16 2.33 17.93
CA SER A 286 7.39 2.80 18.56
C SER A 286 8.63 2.41 17.73
N LEU A 287 9.72 3.15 17.92
CA LEU A 287 11.04 2.83 17.38
C LEU A 287 12.05 2.77 18.54
N LYS A 288 13.14 2.02 18.37
CA LYS A 288 14.27 2.09 19.29
C LYS A 288 15.29 3.07 18.72
N HIS A 289 15.71 4.06 19.50
CA HIS A 289 16.69 5.04 19.03
C HIS A 289 18.06 4.36 18.84
N PRO A 290 18.74 4.50 17.69
CA PRO A 290 20.01 3.81 17.41
C PRO A 290 21.10 4.13 18.44
N ASN A 291 21.27 5.41 18.80
CA ASN A 291 22.35 5.85 19.69
C ASN A 291 22.08 5.59 21.18
N SER A 292 20.89 5.97 21.70
CA SER A 292 20.58 5.82 23.13
C SER A 292 19.99 4.45 23.49
N GLY A 293 19.45 3.71 22.52
CA GLY A 293 18.73 2.46 22.77
C GLY A 293 17.36 2.61 23.43
N GLU A 294 16.87 3.84 23.63
CA GLU A 294 15.59 4.12 24.27
C GLU A 294 14.40 3.91 23.33
N GLN A 295 13.21 3.68 23.90
CA GLN A 295 11.97 3.49 23.14
C GLN A 295 11.30 4.85 22.83
N CYS A 296 11.19 5.16 21.54
CA CYS A 296 10.57 6.37 21.00
C CYS A 296 9.08 6.15 20.73
N TRP A 297 8.21 6.83 21.49
CA TRP A 297 6.75 6.77 21.34
C TRP A 297 6.18 7.99 20.61
N GLU A 298 6.80 9.15 20.82
CA GLU A 298 6.38 10.42 20.24
C GLU A 298 6.83 10.56 18.79
N THR A 299 6.04 11.26 17.98
CA THR A 299 6.34 11.48 16.56
C THR A 299 7.71 12.10 16.34
N SER A 300 8.09 13.12 17.11
CA SER A 300 9.40 13.79 17.04
C SER A 300 10.55 12.81 17.27
N THR A 301 10.49 12.06 18.38
CA THR A 301 11.52 11.07 18.76
C THR A 301 11.62 9.91 17.78
N LYS A 302 10.51 9.50 17.14
CA LYS A 302 10.51 8.49 16.08
C LYS A 302 11.15 9.01 14.79
N LEU A 303 10.85 10.26 14.41
CA LEU A 303 11.46 10.88 13.22
C LEU A 303 12.97 11.01 13.39
N ASP A 304 13.42 11.43 14.58
CA ASP A 304 14.84 11.54 14.91
C ASP A 304 15.53 10.16 14.87
N ALA A 305 14.97 9.17 15.55
CA ALA A 305 15.50 7.80 15.53
C ALA A 305 15.63 7.23 14.11
N ALA A 306 14.61 7.44 13.27
CA ALA A 306 14.62 7.02 11.87
C ALA A 306 15.70 7.77 11.07
N LYS A 307 15.83 9.09 11.27
CA LYS A 307 16.83 9.91 10.61
C LYS A 307 18.24 9.45 10.94
N VAL A 308 18.56 9.29 12.23
CA VAL A 308 19.87 8.84 12.71
C VAL A 308 20.23 7.48 12.11
N PHE A 309 19.29 6.53 12.11
CA PHE A 309 19.51 5.20 11.54
C PHE A 309 19.90 5.26 10.06
N TYR A 310 19.15 6.00 9.24
CA TYR A 310 19.41 6.08 7.81
C TYR A 310 20.61 6.96 7.47
N GLN A 311 20.91 7.97 8.29
CA GLN A 311 22.15 8.74 8.17
C GLN A 311 23.37 7.83 8.35
N ASP A 312 23.39 7.01 9.40
CA ASP A 312 24.45 6.02 9.63
C ASP A 312 24.50 4.98 8.50
N LEU A 313 23.33 4.46 8.09
CA LEU A 313 23.25 3.48 7.01
C LEU A 313 23.79 3.99 5.68
N TYR A 314 23.65 5.28 5.36
CA TYR A 314 24.11 5.86 4.09
C TYR A 314 25.37 6.71 4.21
N THR A 315 26.09 6.63 5.33
CA THR A 315 27.39 7.27 5.49
C THR A 315 28.42 6.61 4.56
N GLU A 316 29.37 7.40 4.05
CA GLU A 316 30.45 6.90 3.20
C GLU A 316 31.39 5.99 4.02
N GLU A 317 31.89 4.92 3.41
CA GLU A 317 32.86 4.00 4.01
C GLU A 317 34.14 3.99 3.19
N GLU A 318 35.29 3.86 3.87
CA GLU A 318 36.58 3.72 3.20
C GLU A 318 36.69 2.39 2.46
N ILE A 319 37.36 2.42 1.31
CA ILE A 319 37.53 1.26 0.44
C ILE A 319 39.00 0.89 0.39
N ASP A 320 39.32 -0.39 0.63
CA ASP A 320 40.65 -0.91 0.33
C ASP A 320 40.82 -1.01 -1.19
N LEU A 321 41.45 0.03 -1.76
CA LEU A 321 41.73 0.12 -3.18
C LEU A 321 42.62 -1.03 -3.67
N ASN A 322 43.51 -1.58 -2.85
CA ASN A 322 44.34 -2.71 -3.25
C ASN A 322 43.50 -3.98 -3.37
N CYS A 323 42.56 -4.20 -2.48
CA CYS A 323 41.60 -5.30 -2.58
C CYS A 323 40.74 -5.17 -3.85
N VAL A 324 40.22 -3.96 -4.10
CA VAL A 324 39.43 -3.69 -5.31
C VAL A 324 40.24 -3.96 -6.57
N GLU A 325 41.45 -3.38 -6.70
CA GLU A 325 42.28 -3.60 -7.89
C GLU A 325 42.65 -5.08 -8.08
N ARG A 326 42.88 -5.85 -7.01
CA ARG A 326 43.08 -7.31 -7.09
C ARG A 326 41.86 -8.03 -7.65
N MET A 327 40.66 -7.74 -7.15
CA MET A 327 39.42 -8.37 -7.64
C MET A 327 39.13 -7.99 -9.10
N LEU A 328 39.36 -6.74 -9.47
CA LEU A 328 39.12 -6.26 -10.83
C LEU A 328 40.01 -6.97 -11.87
N GLN A 329 41.19 -7.49 -11.50
CA GLN A 329 42.06 -8.24 -12.41
C GLN A 329 41.39 -9.47 -13.03
N TYR A 330 40.41 -10.05 -12.35
CA TYR A 330 39.69 -11.23 -12.83
C TYR A 330 38.62 -10.92 -13.88
N ILE A 331 38.29 -9.64 -14.11
CA ILE A 331 37.42 -9.22 -15.22
C ILE A 331 38.23 -9.17 -16.52
N ASP A 332 37.92 -10.09 -17.43
CA ASP A 332 38.52 -10.23 -18.76
C ASP A 332 37.53 -9.97 -19.90
N LYS A 333 36.25 -9.79 -19.59
CA LYS A 333 35.22 -9.42 -20.55
C LYS A 333 34.93 -7.93 -20.46
N THR A 334 34.86 -7.30 -21.62
CA THR A 334 34.39 -5.93 -21.78
C THR A 334 33.18 -5.93 -22.71
N ILE A 335 32.31 -4.94 -22.55
CA ILE A 335 31.22 -4.73 -23.49
C ILE A 335 31.78 -4.50 -24.91
N PRO A 336 31.11 -5.01 -25.96
CA PRO A 336 31.44 -4.69 -27.34
C PRO A 336 31.42 -3.18 -27.60
N ALA A 337 32.21 -2.72 -28.57
CA ALA A 337 32.28 -1.31 -28.94
C ALA A 337 30.93 -0.78 -29.48
N GLU A 338 30.15 -1.63 -30.14
CA GLU A 338 28.81 -1.32 -30.63
C GLU A 338 27.85 -1.01 -29.47
N ASP A 339 27.74 -1.93 -28.50
CA ASP A 339 26.94 -1.74 -27.29
C ASP A 339 27.39 -0.53 -26.46
N SER A 340 28.72 -0.30 -26.40
CA SER A 340 29.28 0.86 -25.72
C SER A 340 28.85 2.18 -26.36
N GLN A 341 28.63 2.20 -27.67
CA GLN A 341 28.17 3.39 -28.37
C GLN A 341 26.66 3.55 -28.19
N ASP A 342 25.90 2.48 -28.39
CA ASP A 342 24.43 2.45 -28.25
C ASP A 342 23.95 2.97 -26.88
N ILE A 343 24.60 2.58 -25.78
CA ILE A 343 24.23 2.98 -24.42
C ILE A 343 24.30 4.51 -24.18
N ILE A 344 25.12 5.24 -24.94
CA ILE A 344 25.27 6.70 -24.82
C ILE A 344 24.57 7.47 -25.95
N GLU A 345 23.91 6.78 -26.86
CA GLU A 345 23.10 7.43 -27.89
C GLU A 345 21.88 8.13 -27.28
N ASP A 346 21.41 9.15 -27.99
CA ASP A 346 20.22 9.88 -27.58
C ASP A 346 19.02 8.94 -27.62
N ILE A 347 18.29 8.84 -26.51
CA ILE A 347 17.08 8.01 -26.44
C ILE A 347 16.02 8.62 -27.37
N PRO A 348 15.64 7.96 -28.47
CA PRO A 348 14.70 8.53 -29.41
C PRO A 348 13.29 8.56 -28.80
N TYR A 349 12.48 9.51 -29.24
CA TYR A 349 11.13 9.69 -28.72
C TYR A 349 10.24 8.44 -28.88
N GLU A 350 10.43 7.69 -29.97
CA GLU A 350 9.75 6.41 -30.20
C GLU A 350 10.08 5.34 -29.15
N ASP A 351 11.32 5.27 -28.67
CA ASP A 351 11.71 4.34 -27.61
C ASP A 351 11.08 4.71 -26.28
N ILE A 352 10.95 6.01 -25.99
CA ILE A 352 10.21 6.48 -24.81
C ILE A 352 8.75 6.04 -24.90
N ILE A 353 8.12 6.12 -26.08
CA ILE A 353 6.74 5.65 -26.30
C ILE A 353 6.67 4.13 -26.13
N GLN A 354 7.54 3.37 -26.80
CA GLN A 354 7.53 1.91 -26.74
C GLN A 354 7.77 1.41 -25.31
N GLY A 355 8.76 1.97 -24.61
CA GLY A 355 9.04 1.66 -23.21
C GLY A 355 7.85 1.98 -22.30
N SER A 356 7.19 3.11 -22.52
CA SER A 356 5.98 3.48 -21.79
C SER A 356 4.82 2.50 -22.05
N GLN A 357 4.65 2.01 -23.29
CA GLN A 357 3.62 1.05 -23.66
C GLN A 357 3.85 -0.35 -23.06
N ARG A 358 5.10 -0.75 -22.86
CA ARG A 358 5.47 -2.03 -22.23
C ARG A 358 5.20 -2.05 -20.72
N THR A 359 4.94 -0.89 -20.11
CA THR A 359 4.64 -0.78 -18.67
C THR A 359 3.22 -1.32 -18.38
N PRO A 360 3.05 -2.30 -17.47
CA PRO A 360 1.74 -2.87 -17.20
C PRO A 360 0.76 -1.81 -16.64
N ASN A 361 -0.43 -1.73 -17.24
CA ASN A 361 -1.49 -0.84 -16.78
C ASN A 361 -1.83 -1.10 -15.30
N GLY A 362 -1.74 -0.06 -14.47
CA GLY A 362 -2.07 -0.15 -13.03
C GLY A 362 -0.92 -0.64 -12.14
N SER A 363 0.30 -0.73 -12.66
CA SER A 363 1.52 -1.00 -11.89
C SER A 363 2.42 0.24 -11.78
N SER A 364 3.25 0.26 -10.76
CA SER A 364 4.46 1.10 -10.66
C SER A 364 5.61 0.15 -10.29
N PRO A 365 6.85 0.37 -10.75
CA PRO A 365 7.96 -0.57 -10.53
C PRO A 365 8.22 -0.88 -9.03
N GLY A 366 8.57 -2.15 -8.73
CA GLY A 366 8.86 -2.74 -7.40
C GLY A 366 7.66 -3.51 -6.78
N LEU A 367 7.75 -4.70 -6.18
CA LEU A 367 8.78 -5.68 -5.78
C LEU A 367 8.12 -7.08 -5.98
N ASP A 368 8.74 -8.02 -6.68
CA ASP A 368 8.29 -9.42 -6.77
C ASP A 368 9.51 -10.35 -6.53
N ASP A 369 9.81 -10.65 -5.27
CA ASP A 369 10.73 -11.74 -4.89
C ASP A 369 9.91 -12.94 -4.40
N ASN A 370 9.99 -14.04 -5.13
CA ASN A 370 9.51 -15.35 -4.71
C ASN A 370 10.59 -16.38 -5.05
N ALA A 371 11.53 -16.61 -4.15
CA ALA A 371 12.41 -17.77 -4.21
C ALA A 371 11.78 -18.92 -3.41
N ARG A 372 11.59 -20.06 -4.06
CA ARG A 372 11.14 -21.33 -3.48
C ARG A 372 12.36 -22.13 -3.03
N GLU A 373 12.41 -22.51 -1.76
CA GLU A 373 13.36 -23.51 -1.25
C GLU A 373 13.12 -24.87 -1.90
N ALA A 374 14.19 -25.53 -2.34
CA ALA A 374 14.21 -26.95 -2.70
C ALA A 374 15.18 -27.69 -1.75
N ARG A 375 14.67 -28.72 -1.07
CA ARG A 375 15.46 -29.65 -0.24
C ARG A 375 15.97 -30.81 -1.10
N TRP A 376 17.21 -31.23 -0.88
CA TRP A 376 17.75 -32.49 -1.41
C TRP A 376 18.16 -33.42 -0.26
N ASN A 377 17.88 -34.72 -0.41
CA ASN A 377 18.29 -35.79 0.50
C ASN A 377 19.63 -36.40 0.04
N ASN A 378 20.46 -36.73 1.03
CA ASN A 378 21.78 -37.35 0.91
C ASN A 378 21.72 -38.86 0.64
N SER A 379 22.76 -39.36 -0.06
CA SER A 379 23.39 -40.65 0.22
C SER A 379 24.85 -40.64 -0.27
N GLU A 380 25.77 -40.86 0.69
CA GLU A 380 27.16 -41.44 0.63
C GLU A 380 28.09 -40.98 -0.52
N GLU A 381 29.38 -40.64 -0.37
CA GLU A 381 30.47 -40.97 0.57
C GLU A 381 31.51 -39.83 0.46
N PHE A 382 32.03 -39.24 1.55
CA PHE A 382 32.68 -37.90 1.50
C PHE A 382 34.21 -37.92 1.34
N VAL A 383 34.71 -37.15 0.37
CA VAL A 383 35.98 -36.40 0.52
C VAL A 383 35.65 -35.15 1.34
N GLU A 384 36.50 -34.75 2.28
CA GLU A 384 36.22 -33.63 3.20
C GLU A 384 36.19 -32.28 2.44
N TYR A 385 35.00 -31.76 2.16
CA TYR A 385 34.76 -30.44 1.58
C TYR A 385 33.97 -29.59 2.58
N ALA A 386 34.31 -28.31 2.69
CA ALA A 386 33.52 -27.34 3.44
C ALA A 386 32.80 -26.39 2.49
N GLY A 387 31.47 -26.28 2.66
CA GLY A 387 30.66 -25.24 2.02
C GLY A 387 30.54 -24.03 2.95
N ILE A 388 30.92 -22.85 2.49
CA ILE A 388 30.85 -21.59 3.24
C ILE A 388 29.75 -20.74 2.64
N MET A 389 28.72 -20.46 3.45
CA MET A 389 27.65 -19.54 3.08
C MET A 389 28.01 -18.15 3.56
N LEU A 390 28.09 -17.21 2.62
CA LEU A 390 28.37 -15.80 2.84
C LEU A 390 27.05 -15.03 2.66
N ASP A 391 26.65 -14.32 3.70
CA ASP A 391 25.47 -13.46 3.73
C ASP A 391 25.93 -11.99 3.84
N ASN A 392 25.63 -11.20 2.81
CA ASN A 392 25.99 -9.79 2.76
C ASN A 392 24.92 -8.94 3.45
N ALA A 393 25.14 -8.64 4.72
CA ALA A 393 24.22 -7.80 5.50
C ALA A 393 23.95 -6.45 4.79
N LYS A 394 22.69 -6.24 4.39
CA LYS A 394 22.21 -5.05 3.66
C LYS A 394 22.97 -4.79 2.36
N ALA A 395 23.19 -5.83 1.56
CA ALA A 395 24.05 -5.82 0.37
C ALA A 395 23.78 -4.64 -0.58
N CYS A 396 22.51 -4.40 -0.94
CA CYS A 396 22.13 -3.28 -1.80
C CYS A 396 22.44 -1.91 -1.16
N ASP A 397 22.22 -1.73 0.15
CA ASP A 397 22.44 -0.45 0.84
C ASP A 397 23.93 -0.12 1.04
N ARG A 398 24.83 -1.08 0.80
CA ARG A 398 26.27 -0.94 1.03
C ARG A 398 27.12 -0.82 -0.23
N VAL A 399 26.53 -0.89 -1.42
CA VAL A 399 27.28 -0.68 -2.67
C VAL A 399 27.85 0.74 -2.70
N LEU A 400 29.18 0.84 -2.77
CA LEU A 400 29.87 2.14 -2.72
C LEU A 400 30.02 2.76 -4.11
N PRO A 401 29.82 4.10 -4.26
CA PRO A 401 29.89 4.78 -5.56
C PRO A 401 31.24 4.61 -6.25
N GLN A 402 32.32 4.73 -5.48
CA GLN A 402 33.69 4.60 -5.99
C GLN A 402 33.98 3.17 -6.48
N TYR A 403 33.47 2.16 -5.78
CA TYR A 403 33.61 0.75 -6.16
C TYR A 403 32.86 0.44 -7.45
N ILE A 404 31.54 0.71 -7.48
CA ILE A 404 30.71 0.39 -8.66
C ILE A 404 31.21 1.15 -9.90
N SER A 405 31.72 2.38 -9.74
CA SER A 405 32.33 3.14 -10.83
C SER A 405 33.53 2.41 -11.44
N LYS A 406 34.45 1.91 -10.61
CA LYS A 406 35.62 1.16 -11.07
C LYS A 406 35.21 -0.15 -11.76
N VAL A 407 34.23 -0.85 -11.20
CA VAL A 407 33.69 -2.10 -11.76
C VAL A 407 33.09 -1.85 -13.15
N LEU A 408 32.21 -0.86 -13.30
CA LEU A 408 31.60 -0.52 -14.59
C LEU A 408 32.65 -0.10 -15.62
N VAL A 409 33.61 0.73 -15.23
CA VAL A 409 34.73 1.12 -16.13
C VAL A 409 35.54 -0.11 -16.55
N LYS A 410 35.77 -1.07 -15.64
CA LYS A 410 36.51 -2.31 -15.96
C LYS A 410 35.75 -3.21 -16.93
N PHE A 411 34.43 -3.26 -16.86
CA PHE A 411 33.57 -3.91 -17.86
C PHE A 411 33.48 -3.14 -19.18
N GLY A 412 34.12 -1.97 -19.30
CA GLY A 412 34.16 -1.19 -20.54
C GLY A 412 33.00 -0.20 -20.72
N PHE A 413 32.17 0.02 -19.70
CA PHE A 413 31.08 0.99 -19.80
C PHE A 413 31.61 2.42 -20.02
N PRO A 414 30.98 3.23 -20.90
CA PRO A 414 31.37 4.61 -21.13
C PRO A 414 31.36 5.45 -19.86
N LYS A 415 32.32 6.35 -19.71
CA LYS A 415 32.41 7.25 -18.54
C LYS A 415 31.13 8.09 -18.36
N GLN A 416 30.48 8.50 -19.45
CA GLN A 416 29.22 9.26 -19.41
C GLN A 416 28.09 8.44 -18.78
N PHE A 417 27.97 7.16 -19.16
CA PHE A 417 27.00 6.24 -18.57
C PHE A 417 27.27 6.03 -17.07
N VAL A 418 28.53 5.77 -16.70
CA VAL A 418 28.93 5.58 -15.31
C VAL A 418 28.61 6.82 -14.46
N GLN A 419 28.88 8.02 -14.99
CA GLN A 419 28.52 9.28 -14.32
C GLN A 419 27.01 9.44 -14.16
N CYS A 420 26.22 9.03 -15.16
CA CYS A 420 24.75 9.05 -15.08
C CYS A 420 24.25 8.15 -13.96
N ILE A 421 24.72 6.89 -13.90
CA ILE A 421 24.41 5.96 -12.80
C ILE A 421 24.80 6.56 -11.45
N CYS A 422 25.99 7.15 -11.35
CA CYS A 422 26.43 7.72 -10.07
C CYS A 422 25.53 8.86 -9.59
N LYS A 423 25.16 9.77 -10.49
CA LYS A 423 24.23 10.86 -10.16
C LYS A 423 22.83 10.35 -9.82
N LEU A 424 22.34 9.35 -10.54
CA LEU A 424 21.01 8.79 -10.33
C LEU A 424 20.85 8.08 -8.99
N PHE A 425 21.91 7.47 -8.46
CA PHE A 425 21.83 6.64 -7.26
C PHE A 425 22.44 7.28 -6.00
N PHE A 426 23.49 8.09 -6.13
CA PHE A 426 24.30 8.54 -4.99
C PHE A 426 24.32 10.06 -4.78
N ASP A 427 23.59 10.83 -5.61
CA ASP A 427 23.42 12.29 -5.45
C ASP A 427 21.97 12.64 -5.10
N ASN A 428 21.41 11.89 -4.13
CA ASN A 428 20.01 11.98 -3.73
C ASN A 428 19.84 12.34 -2.26
N SER A 429 18.77 13.08 -1.97
CA SER A 429 18.25 13.28 -0.60
C SER A 429 17.05 12.38 -0.36
N ILE A 430 17.17 11.49 0.63
CA ILE A 430 16.12 10.60 1.10
C ILE A 430 15.31 11.29 2.21
N TYR A 431 14.00 11.05 2.21
CA TYR A 431 13.09 11.43 3.29
C TYR A 431 12.37 10.19 3.79
N VAL A 432 12.46 9.93 5.10
CA VAL A 432 11.81 8.75 5.69
C VAL A 432 10.41 9.14 6.17
N ASN A 433 9.41 8.35 5.77
CA ASN A 433 8.02 8.60 6.16
C ASN A 433 7.64 7.77 7.40
N VAL A 434 7.52 8.44 8.55
CA VAL A 434 7.08 7.86 9.82
C VAL A 434 5.63 8.29 10.09
N ASN A 435 4.69 7.36 9.98
CA ASN A 435 3.26 7.58 10.23
C ASN A 435 2.68 8.80 9.51
N GLY A 436 3.16 9.13 8.31
CA GLY A 436 2.71 10.27 7.52
C GLY A 436 3.47 11.57 7.75
N PHE A 437 4.47 11.58 8.63
CA PHE A 437 5.43 12.69 8.79
C PHE A 437 6.73 12.34 8.09
N LEU A 438 7.34 13.30 7.41
CA LEU A 438 8.64 13.12 6.78
C LEU A 438 9.74 13.60 7.72
N THR A 439 10.87 12.91 7.74
CA THR A 439 12.10 13.41 8.36
C THR A 439 12.64 14.62 7.60
N ASP A 440 13.67 15.26 8.16
CA ASP A 440 14.58 16.09 7.37
C ASP A 440 15.28 15.27 6.27
N PRO A 441 15.84 15.91 5.22
CA PRO A 441 16.62 15.23 4.21
C PRO A 441 17.82 14.47 4.79
N ILE A 442 18.08 13.30 4.23
CA ILE A 442 19.22 12.42 4.52
C ILE A 442 19.97 12.22 3.21
N GLU A 443 21.25 12.56 3.17
CA GLU A 443 22.07 12.36 1.97
C GLU A 443 22.42 10.88 1.79
N GLN A 444 22.13 10.33 0.62
CA GLN A 444 22.45 8.95 0.27
C GLN A 444 23.85 8.87 -0.35
N ARG A 445 24.90 8.65 0.45
CA ARG A 445 26.28 8.57 -0.07
C ARG A 445 26.70 7.17 -0.50
N ARG A 446 25.88 6.15 -0.19
CA ARG A 446 26.09 4.76 -0.62
C ARG A 446 24.78 4.01 -0.77
N GLY A 447 24.86 2.84 -1.36
CA GLY A 447 23.76 1.93 -1.58
C GLY A 447 22.98 2.23 -2.85
N ILE A 448 22.59 1.18 -3.55
CA ILE A 448 21.66 1.24 -4.67
C ILE A 448 20.22 1.13 -4.16
N ILE A 449 19.27 1.77 -4.87
CA ILE A 449 17.90 1.92 -4.40
C ILE A 449 17.12 0.62 -4.61
N GLN A 450 16.69 -0.02 -3.53
CA GLN A 450 15.82 -1.20 -3.62
C GLN A 450 14.48 -0.82 -4.27
N GLY A 451 14.03 -1.65 -5.23
CA GLY A 451 12.80 -1.43 -5.98
C GLY A 451 12.95 -0.61 -7.27
N ASP A 452 14.15 -0.06 -7.54
CA ASP A 452 14.47 0.45 -8.87
C ASP A 452 14.70 -0.71 -9.85
N SER A 453 14.24 -0.58 -11.09
CA SER A 453 14.36 -1.60 -12.13
C SER A 453 15.80 -1.93 -12.52
N ILE A 454 16.75 -0.98 -12.42
CA ILE A 454 18.15 -1.24 -12.80
C ILE A 454 18.99 -1.74 -11.62
N SER A 455 18.54 -1.54 -10.38
CA SER A 455 19.29 -1.93 -9.17
C SER A 455 19.71 -3.41 -9.16
N PRO A 456 18.85 -4.40 -9.49
CA PRO A 456 19.28 -5.80 -9.53
C PRO A 456 20.43 -6.05 -10.52
N MET A 457 20.41 -5.37 -11.67
CA MET A 457 21.49 -5.50 -12.66
C MET A 457 22.78 -4.85 -12.18
N LEU A 458 22.69 -3.66 -11.57
CA LEU A 458 23.85 -3.00 -10.96
C LEU A 458 24.44 -3.83 -9.82
N PHE A 459 23.60 -4.49 -9.02
CA PHE A 459 24.05 -5.38 -7.96
C PHE A 459 24.81 -6.60 -8.52
N ASN A 460 24.28 -7.24 -9.56
CA ASN A 460 24.96 -8.35 -10.23
C ASN A 460 26.34 -7.92 -10.74
N LEU A 461 26.43 -6.74 -11.36
CA LEU A 461 27.72 -6.19 -11.78
C LEU A 461 28.64 -5.92 -10.58
N ALA A 462 28.11 -5.41 -9.46
CA ALA A 462 28.87 -5.13 -8.25
C ALA A 462 29.49 -6.40 -7.62
N ILE A 463 28.78 -7.52 -7.61
CA ILE A 463 29.25 -8.76 -6.98
C ILE A 463 30.13 -9.61 -7.92
N GLU A 464 30.02 -9.41 -9.23
CA GLU A 464 30.75 -10.20 -10.25
C GLU A 464 32.28 -10.24 -10.06
N PRO A 465 33.01 -9.16 -9.70
CA PRO A 465 34.46 -9.24 -9.45
C PRO A 465 34.84 -10.27 -8.38
N PHE A 466 34.04 -10.37 -7.32
CA PHE A 466 34.23 -11.36 -6.25
C PHE A 466 33.93 -12.78 -6.74
N LEU A 467 32.84 -12.97 -7.48
CA LEU A 467 32.50 -14.28 -8.05
C LEU A 467 33.59 -14.77 -9.02
N LEU A 468 34.14 -13.85 -9.82
CA LEU A 468 35.25 -14.14 -10.74
C LEU A 468 36.55 -14.44 -9.99
N SER A 469 36.87 -13.73 -8.90
CA SER A 469 38.08 -14.03 -8.12
C SER A 469 38.02 -15.43 -7.53
N VAL A 470 36.86 -15.87 -7.02
CA VAL A 470 36.68 -17.24 -6.51
C VAL A 470 36.72 -18.27 -7.65
N THR A 471 36.02 -18.01 -8.75
CA THR A 471 35.92 -18.96 -9.89
C THR A 471 37.27 -19.18 -10.56
N LYS A 472 38.03 -18.08 -10.78
CA LYS A 472 39.31 -18.10 -11.49
C LYS A 472 40.52 -18.31 -10.58
N SER A 473 40.34 -18.27 -9.26
CA SER A 473 41.40 -18.55 -8.30
C SER A 473 42.03 -19.92 -8.56
N THR A 474 43.36 -19.99 -8.57
CA THR A 474 44.12 -21.25 -8.70
C THR A 474 44.30 -21.96 -7.35
N THR A 475 44.10 -21.24 -6.25
CA THR A 475 44.21 -21.74 -4.87
C THR A 475 42.92 -22.42 -4.43
N ILE A 476 41.75 -21.85 -4.76
CA ILE A 476 40.44 -22.42 -4.45
C ILE A 476 40.15 -23.57 -5.41
N SER A 477 40.11 -24.78 -4.87
CA SER A 477 40.01 -26.00 -5.66
C SER A 477 38.57 -26.35 -6.05
N GLY A 478 37.60 -25.94 -5.24
CA GLY A 478 36.17 -26.18 -5.45
C GLY A 478 35.74 -27.64 -5.28
N TYR A 479 34.44 -27.86 -5.41
CA TYR A 479 33.82 -29.17 -5.37
C TYR A 479 33.83 -29.85 -6.74
N SER A 480 34.49 -31.00 -6.85
CA SER A 480 34.47 -31.80 -8.08
C SER A 480 33.31 -32.80 -8.04
N LEU A 481 32.35 -32.68 -8.96
CA LEU A 481 31.27 -33.64 -9.13
C LEU A 481 31.82 -35.00 -9.55
N GLN A 482 31.73 -36.00 -8.67
CA GLN A 482 32.05 -37.38 -9.01
C GLN A 482 30.80 -38.04 -9.65
N HIS A 483 30.99 -38.72 -10.79
CA HIS A 483 29.99 -39.55 -11.49
C HIS A 483 28.77 -38.87 -12.14
N VAL A 484 28.99 -38.02 -13.15
CA VAL A 484 27.91 -37.59 -14.06
C VAL A 484 27.68 -38.66 -15.14
N LYS A 485 26.50 -39.31 -15.18
CA LYS A 485 26.13 -40.23 -16.28
C LYS A 485 26.10 -39.47 -17.62
N PRO A 486 26.57 -40.05 -18.74
CA PRO A 486 26.55 -39.36 -20.03
C PRO A 486 25.11 -39.06 -20.47
N ILE A 487 24.86 -37.82 -20.86
CA ILE A 487 23.55 -37.38 -21.40
C ILE A 487 23.32 -37.98 -22.81
N SER A 488 24.36 -38.49 -23.48
CA SER A 488 24.29 -39.05 -24.83
C SER A 488 25.05 -40.36 -24.94
N LYS A 489 24.40 -41.40 -25.48
CA LYS A 489 24.99 -42.72 -25.80
C LYS A 489 25.97 -42.70 -26.99
N ARG A 490 26.20 -41.55 -27.63
CA ARG A 490 26.91 -41.47 -28.93
C ARG A 490 28.35 -40.95 -28.87
N THR A 491 28.83 -40.49 -27.72
CA THR A 491 30.21 -39.98 -27.58
C THR A 491 30.86 -40.57 -26.33
N ASN A 492 31.83 -41.46 -26.52
CA ASN A 492 32.56 -42.14 -25.45
C ASN A 492 33.64 -41.25 -24.78
N SER A 493 33.61 -39.92 -24.97
CA SER A 493 34.55 -39.00 -24.33
C SER A 493 33.97 -38.47 -23.02
N TRP A 494 34.49 -38.99 -21.92
CA TRP A 494 34.22 -38.50 -20.56
C TRP A 494 35.07 -37.26 -20.31
N VAL A 495 34.45 -36.08 -20.30
CA VAL A 495 35.07 -34.86 -19.77
C VAL A 495 34.31 -34.51 -18.51
N ALA A 496 34.93 -34.70 -17.35
CA ALA A 496 34.35 -34.23 -16.10
C ALA A 496 34.18 -32.70 -16.18
N PRO A 497 33.03 -32.15 -15.76
CA PRO A 497 32.85 -30.71 -15.72
C PRO A 497 33.91 -30.07 -14.80
N PRO A 498 34.30 -28.82 -15.05
CA PRO A 498 35.22 -28.10 -14.17
C PRO A 498 34.66 -28.06 -12.73
N PRO A 499 35.52 -28.05 -11.69
CA PRO A 499 35.09 -28.00 -10.30
C PRO A 499 34.17 -26.81 -10.03
N LEU A 500 33.10 -27.05 -9.29
CA LEU A 500 32.18 -26.02 -8.83
C LEU A 500 32.80 -25.29 -7.63
N LYS A 501 33.20 -24.03 -7.81
CA LYS A 501 33.82 -23.24 -6.74
C LYS A 501 32.84 -22.33 -6.00
N VAL A 502 31.86 -21.79 -6.72
CA VAL A 502 30.90 -20.83 -6.17
C VAL A 502 29.51 -21.03 -6.80
N LEU A 503 28.49 -20.84 -5.98
CA LEU A 503 27.09 -20.65 -6.37
C LEU A 503 26.64 -19.33 -5.77
N ALA A 504 25.93 -18.50 -6.54
CA ALA A 504 25.43 -17.22 -6.05
C ALA A 504 24.00 -17.00 -6.53
N TYR A 505 23.17 -16.43 -5.67
CA TYR A 505 21.84 -15.96 -5.99
C TYR A 505 21.57 -14.66 -5.26
N ALA A 506 21.49 -13.55 -6.00
CA ALA A 506 21.50 -12.21 -5.42
C ALA A 506 22.68 -12.05 -4.43
N ASP A 507 22.40 -11.75 -3.17
CA ASP A 507 23.40 -11.53 -2.11
C ASP A 507 23.89 -12.82 -1.42
N ASP A 508 23.17 -13.93 -1.56
CA ASP A 508 23.56 -15.23 -1.01
C ASP A 508 24.66 -15.88 -1.87
N VAL A 509 25.84 -16.10 -1.27
CA VAL A 509 26.96 -16.75 -1.95
C VAL A 509 27.42 -17.99 -1.19
N LEU A 510 27.45 -19.13 -1.87
CA LEU A 510 27.98 -20.39 -1.37
C LEU A 510 29.29 -20.72 -2.08
N THR A 511 30.39 -20.81 -1.33
CA THR A 511 31.71 -21.20 -1.84
C THR A 511 32.14 -22.56 -1.30
N PHE A 512 32.94 -23.30 -2.08
CA PHE A 512 33.44 -24.62 -1.70
C PHE A 512 34.96 -24.61 -1.56
N VAL A 513 35.47 -24.99 -0.37
CA VAL A 513 36.91 -25.06 -0.06
C VAL A 513 37.28 -26.43 0.47
N LYS A 514 38.55 -26.84 0.28
CA LYS A 514 39.09 -28.12 0.80
C LYS A 514 40.02 -27.97 2.00
N SER A 515 40.48 -26.75 2.32
CA SER A 515 41.49 -26.56 3.37
C SER A 515 41.32 -25.24 4.10
N ARG A 516 41.93 -25.14 5.29
CA ARG A 516 42.01 -23.89 6.06
C ARG A 516 42.76 -22.80 5.29
N THR A 517 43.74 -23.17 4.47
CA THR A 517 44.48 -22.21 3.64
C THR A 517 43.58 -21.63 2.54
N GLU A 518 42.74 -22.45 1.90
CA GLU A 518 41.73 -21.99 0.94
C GLU A 518 40.69 -21.09 1.61
N LEU A 519 40.29 -21.38 2.85
CA LEU A 519 39.38 -20.54 3.64
C LEU A 519 39.99 -19.17 4.01
N LEU A 520 41.30 -19.09 4.24
CA LEU A 520 41.98 -17.84 4.58
C LEU A 520 42.28 -16.97 3.34
N ASP A 521 42.29 -17.59 2.16
CA ASP A 521 42.49 -16.93 0.88
C ASP A 521 41.19 -16.38 0.27
N LEU A 522 40.05 -17.03 0.60
CA LEU A 522 38.70 -16.49 0.42
C LEU A 522 38.48 -15.26 1.30
#